data_AF-A0A2D6L8L8-F1
#
_entry.id   AF-A0A2D6L8L8-F1
#
_cell.length_a   1.000
_cell.length_b   1.000
_cell.length_c   1.000
_cell.angle_alpha   90.00
_cell.angle_beta   90.00
_cell.angle_gamma   90.00
#
_symmetry.space_group_name_H-M   'P 1'
#
loop_
_entity.id
_entity.type
_entity.pdbx_description
1 polymer ?
#
loop_
_entity_poly.entity_id
_entity_poly.type
_entity_poly.pdbx_seq_one_letter_code
_entity_poly.pdbx_strand_id
1 'polypeptide(L)'
;MKWTIHIVKRARKTVPRIPRKDRDYVSNALREIENNPFSGDTDWLKDQPAAFRRRVGNWRILFDLDFKNHVVIIHDIKRRSSKTY
;
A
#
# COMPACT_ATOMS: atom_id res chain seq x y z
N MET A 1 8.87 13.36 -11.18
CA MET A 1 7.67 13.85 -10.48
C MET A 1 7.38 12.90 -9.33
N LYS A 2 6.98 13.42 -8.16
CA LYS A 2 6.64 12.61 -6.98
C LYS A 2 5.13 12.61 -6.78
N TRP A 3 4.60 11.46 -6.39
CA TRP A 3 3.20 11.27 -6.04
C TRP A 3 3.00 11.60 -4.57
N THR A 4 1.92 12.31 -4.24
CA THR A 4 1.59 12.61 -2.84
C THR A 4 0.93 11.39 -2.22
N ILE A 5 1.45 10.88 -1.11
CA ILE A 5 0.83 9.75 -0.40
C ILE A 5 -0.18 10.25 0.64
N HIS A 6 -1.43 9.85 0.47
CA HIS A 6 -2.51 10.06 1.43
C HIS A 6 -2.88 8.74 2.11
N ILE A 7 -2.59 8.60 3.40
CA ILE A 7 -2.90 7.38 4.16
C ILE A 7 -4.18 7.60 4.95
N VAL A 8 -5.22 6.82 4.66
CA VAL A 8 -6.50 6.95 5.38
C VAL A 8 -6.34 6.54 6.85
N LYS A 9 -7.26 7.04 7.70
CA LYS A 9 -7.22 6.82 9.16
C LYS A 9 -7.16 5.35 9.56
N ARG A 10 -7.79 4.44 8.79
CA ARG A 10 -7.75 2.99 9.04
C ARG A 10 -6.34 2.43 8.82
N ALA A 11 -5.73 2.68 7.67
CA ALA A 11 -4.36 2.27 7.38
C ALA A 11 -3.35 2.82 8.41
N ARG A 12 -3.49 4.09 8.82
CA ARG A 12 -2.62 4.69 9.86
C ARG A 12 -2.66 3.94 11.19
N LYS A 13 -3.82 3.39 11.58
CA LYS A 13 -3.96 2.60 12.81
C LYS A 13 -3.29 1.22 12.72
N THR A 14 -3.07 0.71 11.51
CA THR A 14 -2.42 -0.60 11.33
C THR A 14 -0.91 -0.51 11.39
N VAL A 15 -0.30 0.58 10.91
CA VAL A 15 1.16 0.82 10.95
C VAL A 15 1.81 0.55 12.32
N PRO A 16 1.28 1.02 13.47
CA PRO A 16 1.89 0.73 14.77
C PRO A 16 1.85 -0.76 15.16
N ARG A 17 0.92 -1.54 14.60
CA ARG A 17 0.77 -2.99 14.85
C ARG A 17 1.74 -3.84 14.01
N ILE A 18 2.41 -3.22 13.04
CA ILE A 18 3.44 -3.86 12.21
C ILE A 18 4.70 -4.06 13.07
N PRO A 19 5.26 -5.29 13.15
CA PRO A 19 6.55 -5.53 13.80
C PRO A 19 7.63 -4.59 13.27
N ARG A 20 8.57 -4.18 14.13
CA ARG A 20 9.62 -3.21 13.75
C ARG A 20 10.35 -3.59 12.46
N LYS A 21 10.76 -4.85 12.33
CA LYS A 21 11.44 -5.38 11.14
C LYS A 21 10.62 -5.20 9.86
N ASP A 22 9.31 -5.38 9.93
CA ASP A 22 8.40 -5.26 8.79
C ASP A 22 8.08 -3.79 8.46
N ARG A 23 8.14 -2.90 9.45
CA ARG A 23 7.87 -1.48 9.29
C ARG A 23 8.86 -0.82 8.33
N ASP A 24 10.13 -1.25 8.36
CA ASP A 24 11.16 -0.72 7.46
C ASP A 24 10.85 -1.09 6.00
N TYR A 25 10.46 -2.35 5.75
CA TYR A 25 10.06 -2.79 4.41
C TYR A 25 8.83 -2.03 3.90
N VAL A 26 7.81 -1.86 4.75
CA VAL A 26 6.60 -1.11 4.38
C VAL A 26 6.96 0.35 4.11
N SER A 27 7.80 0.97 4.94
CA SER A 27 8.24 2.36 4.75
C SER A 27 9.03 2.54 3.45
N ASN A 28 9.90 1.59 3.11
CA ASN A 28 10.63 1.62 1.85
C ASN A 28 9.67 1.48 0.65
N ALA A 29 8.71 0.56 0.72
CA ALA A 29 7.70 0.40 -0.32
C ALA A 29 6.84 1.66 -0.50
N LEU A 30 6.52 2.39 0.57
CA LEU A 30 5.84 3.68 0.48
C LEU A 30 6.69 4.71 -0.27
N ARG A 31 7.99 4.80 0.00
CA ARG A 31 8.90 5.70 -0.74
C ARG A 31 9.00 5.31 -2.22
N GLU A 32 8.99 4.02 -2.52
CA GLU A 32 8.97 3.54 -3.91
C GLU A 32 7.67 3.91 -4.62
N ILE A 33 6.52 3.79 -3.94
CA ILE A 33 5.21 4.23 -4.46
C ILE A 33 5.20 5.75 -4.70
N GLU A 34 5.77 6.55 -3.80
CA GLU A 34 5.90 8.00 -3.94
C GLU A 34 6.65 8.37 -5.22
N ASN A 35 7.69 7.61 -5.58
CA ASN A 35 8.45 7.85 -6.80
C ASN A 35 7.75 7.26 -8.04
N ASN A 36 7.24 6.03 -7.92
CA ASN A 36 6.53 5.34 -8.99
C ASN A 36 5.52 4.32 -8.39
N PRO A 37 4.20 4.60 -8.48
CA PRO A 37 3.17 3.74 -7.89
C PRO A 37 3.05 2.38 -8.56
N PHE A 38 3.52 2.24 -9.81
CA PHE A 38 3.47 1.00 -10.57
C PHE A 38 4.71 0.12 -10.40
N SER A 39 5.68 0.56 -9.60
CA SER A 39 6.89 -0.24 -9.34
C SER A 39 6.59 -1.48 -8.47
N GLY A 40 7.49 -2.47 -8.52
CA GLY A 40 7.44 -3.65 -7.66
C GLY A 40 6.32 -4.65 -7.98
N ASP A 41 5.98 -5.48 -6.98
CA ASP A 41 4.91 -6.49 -7.06
C ASP A 41 3.53 -5.83 -6.84
N THR A 42 3.12 -5.02 -7.83
CA THR A 42 1.86 -4.27 -7.84
C THR A 42 0.90 -4.88 -8.86
N ASP A 43 -0.24 -5.37 -8.37
CA ASP A 43 -1.31 -5.91 -9.21
C ASP A 43 -2.55 -5.00 -9.18
N TRP A 44 -3.29 -4.99 -10.29
CA TRP A 44 -4.64 -4.42 -10.34
C TRP A 44 -5.64 -5.41 -9.75
N LEU A 45 -6.44 -4.94 -8.79
CA LEU A 45 -7.65 -5.61 -8.33
C LEU A 45 -8.85 -5.17 -9.17
N LYS A 46 -9.41 -6.09 -9.95
CA LYS A 46 -10.73 -5.92 -10.56
C LYS A 46 -11.79 -6.18 -9.48
N ASP A 47 -12.84 -5.36 -9.44
CA ASP A 47 -14.00 -5.50 -8.52
C ASP A 47 -13.73 -5.25 -7.02
N GLN A 48 -12.72 -4.48 -6.66
CA GLN A 48 -12.49 -4.03 -5.28
C GLN A 48 -12.54 -2.51 -5.17
N PRO A 49 -12.89 -1.96 -4.00
CA PRO A 49 -12.89 -0.52 -3.77
C PRO A 49 -11.49 0.10 -3.81
N ALA A 50 -10.43 -0.72 -3.80
CA ALA A 50 -9.06 -0.29 -4.07
C ALA A 50 -8.60 -0.93 -5.39
N ALA A 51 -8.12 -0.12 -6.31
CA ALA A 51 -7.65 -0.50 -7.63
C ALA A 51 -6.32 -1.22 -7.57
N PHE A 52 -5.39 -0.86 -6.69
CA PHE A 52 -4.05 -1.44 -6.71
C PHE A 52 -3.70 -2.17 -5.41
N ARG A 53 -2.92 -3.24 -5.56
CA ARG A 53 -2.34 -3.99 -4.45
C ARG A 53 -0.85 -4.21 -4.66
N ARG A 54 -0.03 -3.64 -3.78
CA ARG A 54 1.41 -3.95 -3.71
C ARG A 54 1.72 -4.97 -2.63
N ARG A 55 2.52 -5.98 -2.96
CA ARG A 55 3.07 -6.94 -1.98
C ARG A 55 4.41 -6.46 -1.46
N VAL A 56 4.58 -6.55 -0.14
CA VAL A 56 5.79 -6.14 0.57
C VAL A 56 6.09 -7.20 1.62
N GLY A 57 6.84 -8.24 1.22
CA GLY A 57 7.09 -9.41 2.05
C GLY A 57 5.79 -10.07 2.54
N ASN A 58 5.56 -10.05 3.85
CA ASN A 58 4.35 -10.59 4.48
C ASN A 58 3.20 -9.58 4.60
N TRP A 59 3.26 -8.46 3.90
CA TRP A 59 2.25 -7.39 3.95
C TRP A 59 1.71 -7.06 2.56
N ARG A 60 0.49 -6.53 2.52
CA ARG A 60 -0.20 -6.06 1.33
C ARG A 60 -0.64 -4.62 1.55
N ILE A 61 -0.28 -3.74 0.64
CA ILE A 61 -0.70 -2.35 0.61
C ILE A 61 -1.80 -2.23 -0.43
N LEU A 62 -2.99 -1.83 -0.03
CA LEU A 62 -4.14 -1.57 -0.91
C LEU A 62 -4.24 -0.06 -1.12
N PHE A 63 -4.22 0.38 -2.37
CA PHE A 63 -4.23 1.80 -2.70
C PHE A 63 -4.94 2.12 -4.01
N ASP A 64 -5.33 3.37 -4.15
CA ASP A 64 -5.84 3.98 -5.38
C ASP A 64 -4.91 5.08 -5.88
N LEU A 65 -5.06 5.39 -7.17
CA LEU A 65 -4.35 6.47 -7.83
C LEU A 65 -5.34 7.52 -8.32
N ASP A 66 -5.16 8.73 -7.85
CA ASP A 66 -5.78 9.92 -8.44
C ASP A 66 -4.77 10.57 -9.37
N PHE A 67 -4.89 10.25 -10.66
CA PHE A 67 -4.04 10.79 -11.71
C PHE A 67 -4.22 12.30 -11.92
N LYS A 68 -5.39 12.86 -11.59
CA LYS A 68 -5.63 14.30 -11.77
C LYS A 68 -4.80 15.08 -10.76
N ASN A 69 -4.80 14.64 -9.51
CA ASN A 69 -4.09 15.31 -8.42
C ASN A 69 -2.69 14.75 -8.15
N HIS A 70 -2.27 13.70 -8.86
CA HIS A 70 -1.03 12.96 -8.60
C HIS A 70 -0.94 12.46 -7.14
N VAL A 71 -2.06 11.93 -6.63
CA VAL A 71 -2.18 11.43 -5.25
C VAL A 71 -2.33 9.93 -5.25
N VAL A 72 -1.60 9.26 -4.36
CA VAL A 72 -1.79 7.84 -4.04
C VAL A 72 -2.58 7.74 -2.73
N ILE A 73 -3.76 7.14 -2.76
CA ILE A 73 -4.62 6.98 -1.59
C ILE A 73 -4.44 5.57 -1.04
N ILE A 74 -3.79 5.45 0.12
CA ILE A 74 -3.59 4.15 0.78
C ILE A 74 -4.79 3.87 1.68
N HIS A 75 -5.58 2.88 1.28
CA HIS A 75 -6.79 2.46 1.96
C HIS A 75 -6.51 1.53 3.13
N ASP A 76 -5.60 0.57 2.94
CA ASP A 76 -5.29 -0.40 3.98
C ASP A 76 -3.90 -1.02 3.82
N ILE A 77 -3.34 -1.45 4.95
CA ILE A 77 -2.09 -2.21 5.01
C ILE A 77 -2.37 -3.46 5.81
N LYS A 78 -2.46 -4.61 5.14
CA LYS A 78 -2.88 -5.88 5.75
C LYS A 78 -1.74 -6.87 5.77
N ARG A 79 -1.60 -7.62 6.87
CA ARG A 79 -0.69 -8.77 6.91
C ARG A 79 -1.25 -9.85 5.98
N ARG A 80 -0.35 -10.58 5.34
CA ARG A 80 -0.64 -11.83 4.64
C ARG A 80 -1.10 -12.84 5.69
N SER A 81 -2.40 -12.94 5.91
CA SER A 81 -2.97 -14.13 6.55
C SER A 81 -3.02 -15.24 5.50
N SER A 82 -2.57 -16.42 5.89
CA SER A 82 -2.63 -17.64 5.07
C SER A 82 -4.02 -18.28 5.09
N LYS A 83 -5.09 -17.48 5.04
CA LYS A 83 -6.45 -18.05 4.95
C LYS A 83 -6.77 -18.38 3.51
N THR A 84 -6.25 -19.53 3.08
CA THR A 84 -6.94 -20.44 2.17
C THR A 84 -7.93 -21.19 3.03
N TYR A 85 -9.24 -20.92 2.95
CA TYR A 85 -10.36 -21.83 3.26
C TYR A 85 -11.65 -21.17 2.80
#